data_AF-A0A2N5CZH7-F1
#
_entry.id   AF-A0A2N5CZH7-F1
#
_cell.length_a   1.000
_cell.length_b   1.000
_cell.length_c   1.000
_cell.angle_alpha   90.00
_cell.angle_beta   90.00
_cell.angle_gamma   90.00
#
_symmetry.space_group_name_H-M   'P 1'
#
loop_
_entity.id
_entity.type
_entity.pdbx_description
1 polymer ?
#
loop_
_entity_poly.entity_id
_entity_poly.type
_entity_poly.pdbx_seq_one_letter_code
_entity_poly.pdbx_strand_id
1 'polypeptide(L)'
;MRKPRDIDAELTALAAKAKQLKSQKIKQLGELVIATGADELDPEVLAGALLTAKASKDVKSREAWKSEGEAFFRKGAGRKLASAAAGDGAGAGQEPGTGATG
;
A
#
# COMPACT_ATOMS: atom_id res chain seq x y z
N MET A 1 38.77 14.55 10.24
CA MET A 1 38.90 13.86 8.93
C MET A 1 37.72 12.89 8.79
N ARG A 2 36.80 13.11 7.82
CA ARG A 2 35.67 12.21 7.59
C ARG A 2 36.18 10.99 6.84
N LYS A 3 35.84 9.78 7.31
CA LYS A 3 36.13 8.52 6.58
C LYS A 3 35.59 8.66 5.14
N PRO A 4 36.31 8.16 4.12
CA PRO A 4 35.74 8.03 2.79
C PRO A 4 34.42 7.24 2.91
N ARG A 5 33.34 7.77 2.33
CA ARG A 5 32.06 7.04 2.26
C ARG A 5 32.31 5.70 1.60
N ASP A 6 31.88 4.63 2.26
CA ASP A 6 31.84 3.31 1.66
C ASP A 6 30.62 3.27 0.73
N ILE A 7 30.86 3.67 -0.53
CA ILE A 7 29.83 3.74 -1.56
C ILE A 7 29.23 2.35 -1.81
N ASP A 8 30.01 1.28 -1.65
CA ASP A 8 29.54 -0.09 -1.83
C ASP A 8 28.55 -0.50 -0.72
N ALA A 9 28.80 -0.07 0.51
CA ALA A 9 27.86 -0.24 1.62
C ALA A 9 26.57 0.57 1.41
N GLU A 10 26.66 1.81 0.93
CA GLU A 10 25.48 2.64 0.61
C GLU A 10 24.65 2.06 -0.55
N LEU A 11 25.30 1.55 -1.60
CA LEU A 11 24.63 0.87 -2.72
C LEU A 11 23.92 -0.41 -2.26
N THR A 12 24.56 -1.20 -1.40
CA THR A 12 23.97 -2.42 -0.84
C THR A 12 22.76 -2.10 0.03
N ALA A 13 22.86 -1.09 0.89
CA ALA A 13 21.75 -0.63 1.74
C ALA A 13 20.57 -0.12 0.89
N LEU A 14 20.85 0.60 -0.19
CA LEU A 14 19.82 1.11 -1.09
C LEU A 14 19.12 -0.03 -1.86
N ALA A 15 19.87 -1.02 -2.33
CA ALA A 15 19.32 -2.19 -3.00
C ALA A 15 18.42 -3.02 -2.04
N ALA A 16 18.84 -3.19 -0.79
CA ALA A 16 18.03 -3.85 0.24
C ALA A 16 16.73 -3.09 0.50
N LYS A 17 16.80 -1.76 0.64
CA LYS A 17 15.63 -0.90 0.83
C LYS A 17 14.66 -0.95 -0.37
N ALA A 18 15.19 -0.94 -1.59
CA ALA A 18 14.37 -1.08 -2.80
C ALA A 18 13.62 -2.42 -2.84
N LYS A 19 14.28 -3.52 -2.46
CA LYS A 19 13.65 -4.85 -2.34
C LYS A 19 12.54 -4.84 -1.28
N GLN A 20 12.79 -4.27 -0.10
CA GLN A 20 11.80 -4.15 0.96
C GLN A 20 10.57 -3.36 0.49
N LEU A 21 10.77 -2.20 -0.12
CA LEU A 21 9.68 -1.38 -0.65
C LEU A 21 8.86 -2.11 -1.71
N LYS A 22 9.52 -2.88 -2.57
CA LYS A 22 8.83 -3.70 -3.58
C LYS A 22 7.97 -4.79 -2.92
N SER A 23 8.51 -5.51 -1.94
CA SER A 23 7.75 -6.54 -1.22
C SER A 23 6.56 -5.95 -0.47
N GLN A 24 6.73 -4.79 0.18
CA GLN A 24 5.63 -4.10 0.86
C GLN A 24 4.53 -3.67 -0.12
N LYS A 25 4.91 -3.14 -1.29
CA LYS A 25 3.95 -2.75 -2.32
C LYS A 25 3.14 -3.95 -2.84
N ILE A 26 3.78 -5.10 -3.05
CA ILE A 26 3.09 -6.33 -3.47
C ILE A 26 2.10 -6.77 -2.40
N LYS A 27 2.49 -6.73 -1.12
CA LYS A 27 1.62 -7.07 0.00
C LYS A 27 0.40 -6.15 0.07
N GLN A 28 0.60 -4.83 0.00
CA GLN A 28 -0.49 -3.85 0.01
C GLN A 28 -1.47 -4.03 -1.15
N LEU A 29 -0.98 -4.38 -2.34
CA LEU A 29 -1.85 -4.69 -3.48
C LEU A 29 -2.65 -5.97 -3.25
N GLY A 30 -2.05 -7.01 -2.67
CA GLY A 30 -2.77 -8.23 -2.28
C GLY A 30 -3.86 -7.94 -1.25
N GLU A 31 -3.55 -7.16 -0.21
CA GLU A 31 -4.52 -6.74 0.80
C GLU A 31 -5.65 -5.89 0.20
N LEU A 32 -5.35 -5.03 -0.79
CA LEU A 32 -6.36 -4.27 -1.50
C LEU A 32 -7.35 -5.19 -2.24
N VAL A 33 -6.84 -6.16 -2.99
CA VAL A 33 -7.68 -7.11 -3.75
C VAL A 33 -8.63 -7.85 -2.79
N ILE A 34 -8.11 -8.36 -1.67
CA ILE A 34 -8.91 -9.03 -0.64
C ILE A 34 -9.93 -8.08 -0.01
N ALA A 35 -9.53 -6.86 0.35
CA ALA A 35 -10.44 -5.89 0.99
C ALA A 35 -11.56 -5.41 0.05
N THR A 36 -11.33 -5.45 -1.27
CA THR A 36 -12.37 -5.18 -2.28
C THR A 36 -13.26 -6.38 -2.59
N GLY A 37 -12.93 -7.58 -2.10
CA GLY A 37 -13.60 -8.85 -2.47
C GLY A 37 -13.28 -9.31 -3.89
N ALA A 38 -12.26 -8.72 -4.52
CA ALA A 38 -11.87 -9.06 -5.89
C ALA A 38 -11.07 -10.37 -5.96
N ASP A 39 -10.68 -10.94 -4.83
CA ASP A 39 -10.05 -12.26 -4.71
C ASP A 39 -11.03 -13.42 -5.01
N GLU A 40 -12.34 -13.16 -4.95
CA GLU A 40 -13.37 -14.12 -5.35
C GLU A 40 -13.53 -14.23 -6.88
N LEU A 41 -12.98 -13.28 -7.63
CA LEU A 41 -13.01 -13.30 -9.09
C LEU A 41 -11.97 -14.27 -9.65
N ASP A 42 -12.28 -14.86 -10.81
CA ASP A 42 -11.29 -15.62 -11.56
C ASP A 42 -10.09 -14.72 -11.95
N PRO A 43 -8.84 -15.20 -11.85
CA PRO A 43 -7.65 -14.42 -12.18
C PRO A 43 -7.67 -13.81 -13.58
N GLU A 44 -8.24 -14.50 -14.57
CA GLU A 44 -8.34 -14.03 -15.95
C GLU A 44 -9.33 -12.86 -16.06
N VAL A 45 -10.43 -12.92 -15.32
CA VAL A 45 -11.45 -11.85 -15.24
C VAL A 45 -10.87 -10.62 -14.54
N LEU A 46 -10.20 -10.80 -13.41
CA LEU A 46 -9.54 -9.71 -12.70
C LEU A 46 -8.48 -9.03 -13.58
N ALA A 47 -7.66 -9.82 -14.28
CA ALA A 47 -6.67 -9.29 -15.21
C ALA A 47 -7.33 -8.50 -16.36
N GLY A 48 -8.41 -9.01 -16.93
CA GLY A 48 -9.19 -8.33 -17.97
C GLY A 48 -9.76 -6.99 -17.51
N ALA A 49 -10.32 -6.93 -16.30
CA ALA A 49 -10.84 -5.70 -15.70
C ALA A 49 -9.74 -4.65 -15.52
N LEU A 50 -8.58 -5.04 -14.99
CA LEU A 50 -7.44 -4.13 -14.80
C LEU A 50 -6.87 -3.62 -16.14
N LEU A 51 -6.81 -4.48 -17.16
CA LEU A 51 -6.38 -4.09 -18.51
C LEU A 51 -7.35 -3.08 -19.14
N THR A 52 -8.65 -3.33 -19.00
CA THR A 52 -9.70 -2.43 -19.49
C THR A 52 -9.65 -1.08 -18.80
N ALA A 53 -9.50 -1.09 -17.47
CA ALA A 53 -9.34 0.13 -16.68
C ALA A 53 -8.09 0.93 -17.09
N LYS A 54 -6.98 0.24 -17.35
CA LYS A 54 -5.72 0.85 -17.84
C LYS A 54 -5.86 1.44 -19.25
N ALA A 55 -6.55 0.75 -20.15
CA ALA A 55 -6.73 1.15 -21.54
C ALA A 55 -7.78 2.26 -21.72
N SER A 56 -8.67 2.44 -20.74
CA SER A 56 -9.72 3.46 -20.79
C SER A 56 -9.15 4.88 -20.89
N LYS A 57 -9.55 5.58 -21.95
CA LYS A 57 -9.27 7.01 -22.20
C LYS A 57 -10.46 7.91 -21.88
N ASP A 58 -11.60 7.32 -21.54
CA ASP A 58 -12.79 8.09 -21.20
C ASP A 58 -12.64 8.72 -19.81
N VAL A 59 -12.51 10.05 -19.80
CA VAL A 59 -12.27 10.82 -18.58
C VAL A 59 -13.44 10.66 -17.60
N LYS A 60 -14.68 10.59 -18.10
CA LYS A 60 -15.87 10.47 -17.24
C LYS A 60 -15.89 9.14 -16.49
N SER A 61 -15.59 8.04 -17.18
CA SER A 61 -15.51 6.70 -16.58
C SER A 61 -14.38 6.62 -15.56
N ARG A 62 -13.22 7.24 -15.84
CA ARG A 62 -12.11 7.28 -14.88
C ARG A 62 -12.43 8.10 -13.64
N GLU A 63 -13.08 9.24 -13.80
CA GLU A 63 -13.52 10.07 -12.66
C GLU A 63 -14.58 9.36 -11.82
N ALA A 64 -15.51 8.64 -12.44
CA ALA A 64 -16.49 7.82 -11.73
C ALA A 64 -15.81 6.71 -10.90
N TRP A 65 -14.93 5.91 -11.51
CA TRP A 65 -14.17 4.87 -10.80
C TRP A 65 -13.28 5.44 -9.71
N LYS A 66 -12.70 6.63 -9.93
CA LYS A 66 -11.91 7.31 -8.91
C LYS A 66 -12.79 7.71 -7.72
N SER A 67 -13.96 8.30 -7.97
CA SER A 67 -14.91 8.67 -6.91
C SER A 67 -15.36 7.45 -6.09
N GLU A 68 -15.67 6.33 -6.75
CA GLU A 68 -15.99 5.06 -6.11
C GLU A 68 -14.82 4.51 -5.28
N GLY A 69 -13.61 4.53 -5.85
CA GLY A 69 -12.39 4.13 -5.15
C GLY A 69 -12.13 4.98 -3.91
N GLU A 70 -12.27 6.31 -4.00
CA GLU A 70 -12.15 7.18 -2.84
C GLU A 70 -13.21 6.89 -1.78
N ALA A 71 -14.45 6.56 -2.17
CA ALA A 71 -15.49 6.16 -1.23
C ALA A 71 -15.10 4.87 -0.47
N PHE A 72 -14.49 3.90 -1.15
CA PHE A 72 -13.93 2.71 -0.52
C PHE A 72 -12.85 3.06 0.52
N PHE A 73 -11.89 3.92 0.17
CA PHE A 73 -10.82 4.35 1.08
C PHE A 73 -11.31 5.24 2.24
N ARG A 74 -12.44 5.93 2.08
CA ARG A 74 -13.10 6.66 3.18
C ARG A 74 -13.81 5.74 4.17
N LYS A 75 -14.25 4.55 3.73
CA LYS A 75 -14.96 3.54 4.52
C LYS A 75 -14.00 2.61 5.28
N GLY A 76 -14.49 1.97 6.35
CA GLY A 76 -13.67 1.24 7.35
C GLY A 76 -12.56 0.33 6.80
N ALA A 77 -12.87 -0.57 5.86
CA ALA A 77 -11.89 -1.50 5.29
C ALA A 77 -10.78 -0.77 4.51
N GLY A 78 -11.15 0.19 3.66
CA GLY A 78 -10.19 1.00 2.92
C GLY A 78 -9.38 1.95 3.81
N ARG A 79 -9.97 2.45 4.90
CA ARG A 79 -9.27 3.29 5.90
C ARG A 79 -8.17 2.50 6.62
N LYS A 80 -8.44 1.26 7.00
CA LYS A 80 -7.45 0.37 7.63
C LYS A 80 -6.25 0.11 6.70
N LEU A 81 -6.52 -0.10 5.41
CA LEU A 81 -5.46 -0.28 4.42
C LEU A 81 -4.66 1.00 4.19
N ALA A 82 -5.32 2.16 4.12
CA ALA A 82 -4.65 3.46 3.99
C ALA A 82 -3.76 3.77 5.21
N SER A 83 -4.21 3.46 6.42
CA SER A 83 -3.41 3.59 7.64
C SER A 83 -2.22 2.62 7.67
N ALA A 84 -2.39 1.38 7.20
CA ALA A 84 -1.29 0.43 7.06
C ALA A 84 -0.24 0.90 6.03
N ALA A 85 -0.67 1.61 4.98
CA ALA A 85 0.24 2.20 4.01
C ALA A 85 0.96 3.47 4.52
N ALA A 86 0.36 4.20 5.47
CA ALA A 86 0.93 5.41 6.06
C ALA A 86 1.76 5.17 7.34
N GLY A 87 1.49 4.09 8.08
CA GLY A 87 2.10 3.79 9.38
C GLY A 87 3.58 3.40 9.35
N ASP A 88 4.13 3.03 8.19
CA ASP A 88 5.55 2.69 8.02
C ASP A 88 6.49 3.93 8.06
N GLY A 89 5.95 5.13 8.32
CA GLY A 89 6.72 6.38 8.47
C GLY A 89 6.69 7.03 9.86
N ALA A 90 5.83 6.60 10.80
CA ALA A 90 5.72 7.20 12.12
C ALA A 90 5.21 6.19 13.16
N GLY A 91 6.10 5.73 14.04
CA GLY A 91 5.74 4.77 15.08
C GLY A 91 6.86 4.40 16.05
N ALA A 92 7.72 5.34 16.41
CA ALA A 92 8.38 5.28 17.71
C ALA A 92 7.36 5.79 18.75
N GLY A 93 6.90 4.90 19.64
CA GLY A 93 6.24 5.26 20.89
C GLY A 93 4.73 5.50 20.84
N GLN A 94 3.95 4.43 20.97
CA GLN A 94 2.69 4.52 21.73
C GLN A 94 2.49 3.22 22.50
N GLU A 95 2.97 3.19 23.75
CA GLU A 95 2.62 2.15 24.70
C GLU A 95 1.15 2.33 25.14
N PRO A 96 0.33 1.28 25.12
CA PRO A 96 -0.98 1.30 25.75
C PRO A 96 -0.82 1.19 27.27
N GLY A 97 -1.43 2.14 27.99
CA GLY A 97 -1.32 2.30 29.43
C GLY A 97 -1.77 1.07 30.22
N THR A 98 -0.95 0.71 31.22
CA THR A 98 -1.37 -0.10 32.35
C THR A 98 -1.91 0.82 33.43
N GLY A 99 -3.24 0.90 33.52
CA GLY A 99 -3.93 1.52 34.65
C GLY A 99 -3.71 0.67 35.90
N ALA A 100 -2.86 1.14 36.79
CA ALA A 100 -2.64 0.57 38.11
C ALA A 100 -3.85 0.82 39.02
N THR A 101 -4.20 -0.23 39.75
CA THR A 101 -5.14 -0.29 40.86
C THR A 101 -4.80 0.71 41.96
N GLY A 102 -5.84 1.36 42.50
CA GLY A 102 -5.86 2.10 43.76
C GLY A 102 -7.28 2.27 44.23
#